data_AF-A0A2V5IZD6-F1
#
_entry.id   AF-A0A2V5IZD6-F1
#
_cell.length_a   1.000
_cell.length_b   1.000
_cell.length_c   1.000
_cell.angle_alpha   90.00
_cell.angle_beta   90.00
_cell.angle_gamma   90.00
#
_symmetry.space_group_name_H-M   'P 1'
#
loop_
_entity.id
_entity.type
_entity.pdbx_description
1 polymer ?
#
loop_
_entity_poly.entity_id
_entity_poly.type
_entity_poly.pdbx_seq_one_letter_code
_entity_poly.pdbx_strand_id
1 'polypeptide(L)' 'LATDREPTIIRARDGTIVEVSEWKSQEAIDAAHKNANVLAMWDKFFAICDCLPLNTLDEAKEMFAGFEPIAD' A
#
# COMPACT_ATOMS: atom_id res chain seq x y z
N LEU A 1 8.91 -11.22 4.02
CA LEU A 1 8.28 -10.33 5.02
C LEU A 1 6.82 -10.19 4.64
N ALA A 2 6.52 -9.69 3.44
CA ALA A 2 5.31 -10.01 2.70
C ALA A 2 5.27 -11.49 2.25
N THR A 3 4.08 -11.98 1.84
CA THR A 3 3.90 -13.24 1.11
C THR A 3 4.23 -13.05 -0.38
N ASP A 4 4.15 -14.13 -1.16
CA ASP A 4 4.39 -14.10 -2.61
C ASP A 4 3.09 -13.83 -3.40
N ARG A 5 1.97 -13.53 -2.72
CA ARG A 5 0.71 -13.16 -3.36
C ARG A 5 0.90 -11.83 -4.09
N GLU A 6 0.54 -11.80 -5.38
CA GLU A 6 0.57 -10.57 -6.16
C GLU A 6 -0.31 -9.49 -5.51
N PRO A 7 0.20 -8.27 -5.36
CA PRO A 7 -0.55 -7.19 -4.74
C PRO A 7 -1.73 -6.78 -5.64
N THR A 8 -2.81 -6.33 -5.01
CA THR A 8 -3.92 -5.70 -5.74
C THR A 8 -3.66 -4.21 -5.79
N ILE A 9 -3.56 -3.66 -7.00
CA ILE A 9 -3.30 -2.24 -7.23
C ILE A 9 -4.54 -1.59 -7.84
N ILE A 10 -5.02 -0.54 -7.19
CA ILE A 10 -6.22 0.22 -7.60
C ILE A 10 -5.97 1.72 -7.50
N ARG A 11 -6.82 2.50 -8.18
CA ARG A 11 -6.82 3.97 -8.17
C ARG A 11 -8.09 4.51 -7.52
N ALA A 12 -7.94 5.48 -6.63
CA ALA A 12 -9.04 6.26 -6.06
C ALA A 12 -9.51 7.39 -7.01
N ARG A 13 -10.67 8.02 -6.77
CA ARG A 13 -11.18 9.08 -7.66
C ARG A 13 -10.26 10.31 -7.70
N ASP A 14 -9.53 10.57 -6.61
CA ASP A 14 -8.55 11.66 -6.53
C ASP A 14 -7.21 11.35 -7.21
N GLY A 15 -7.07 10.15 -7.78
CA GLY A 15 -5.85 9.67 -8.43
C GLY A 15 -4.85 8.98 -7.50
N THR A 16 -5.11 8.91 -6.20
CA THR A 16 -4.25 8.19 -5.24
C THR A 16 -4.17 6.71 -5.62
N ILE A 17 -2.95 6.17 -5.57
CA ILE A 17 -2.68 4.74 -5.78
C ILE A 17 -2.82 4.00 -4.45
N VAL A 18 -3.59 2.92 -4.45
CA VAL A 18 -3.72 2.01 -3.31
C VAL A 18 -3.17 0.65 -3.72
N GLU A 19 -2.15 0.20 -2.99
CA GLU A 19 -1.58 -1.14 -3.11
C GLU A 19 -1.93 -1.97 -1.86
N VAL A 20 -2.58 -3.12 -2.07
CA VAL A 20 -2.91 -4.06 -0.99
C VAL A 20 -2.01 -5.28 -1.08
N SER A 21 -1.07 -5.35 -0.15
CA SER A 21 -0.07 -6.41 -0.02
C SER A 21 -0.30 -7.24 1.23
N GLU A 22 -0.05 -8.54 1.15
CA GLU A 22 -0.25 -9.47 2.26
C GLU A 22 1.04 -9.68 3.07
N TRP A 23 0.94 -9.57 4.39
CA TRP A 23 2.04 -9.84 5.32
C TRP A 23 1.97 -11.24 5.89
N LYS A 24 3.13 -11.90 6.04
CA LYS A 24 3.20 -13.25 6.63
C LYS A 24 2.71 -13.29 8.08
N SER A 25 2.95 -12.23 8.84
CA SER A 25 2.50 -12.05 10.22
C SER A 25 2.76 -10.61 10.70
N GLN A 26 2.33 -10.28 11.92
CA GLN A 26 2.66 -9.01 12.56
C GLN A 26 4.17 -8.89 12.86
N GLU A 27 4.82 -9.98 13.26
CA GLU A 27 6.27 -10.00 13.49
C GLU A 27 7.05 -9.72 12.20
N ALA A 28 6.50 -10.13 11.04
CA ALA A 28 7.09 -9.81 9.75
C ALA A 28 7.00 -8.31 9.42
N ILE A 29 5.93 -7.63 9.85
CA ILE A 29 5.80 -6.17 9.76
C ILE A 29 6.87 -5.52 10.66
N ASP A 30 7.00 -5.96 11.91
CA ASP A 30 7.98 -5.41 12.85
C ASP A 30 9.43 -5.62 12.37
N ALA A 31 9.70 -6.76 11.76
CA ALA A 31 11.00 -7.06 11.16
C ALA A 31 11.28 -6.20 9.92
N ALA A 32 10.26 -5.86 9.13
CA ALA A 32 10.40 -4.99 7.96
C ALA A 32 10.87 -3.58 8.34
N HIS A 33 10.35 -3.02 9.44
CA HIS A 33 10.78 -1.73 9.99
C HIS A 33 12.25 -1.69 10.45
N LYS A 34 12.92 -2.85 10.54
CA LYS A 34 14.34 -2.96 10.93
C LYS A 34 15.22 -3.48 9.79
N ASN A 35 14.64 -3.81 8.64
CA ASN A 35 15.37 -4.40 7.52
C ASN A 35 15.93 -3.30 6.61
N ALA A 36 17.26 -3.23 6.49
CA ALA A 36 17.94 -2.20 5.71
C ALA A 36 17.51 -2.15 4.23
N ASN A 37 17.21 -3.30 3.61
CA ASN A 37 16.77 -3.35 2.22
C ASN A 37 15.34 -2.80 2.06
N VAL A 38 14.47 -3.06 3.03
CA VAL A 38 13.09 -2.52 3.04
C VAL A 38 13.11 -1.02 3.26
N LEU A 39 13.88 -0.54 4.24
CA LEU A 39 14.02 0.90 4.51
C LEU A 39 14.56 1.66 3.29
N ALA A 40 15.62 1.15 2.65
CA ALA A 40 16.18 1.77 1.44
C ALA A 40 15.21 1.76 0.24
N MET A 41 14.29 0.80 0.18
CA MET A 41 13.22 0.79 -0.82
C MET A 41 12.16 1.85 -0.49
N TRP A 42 11.70 1.93 0.76
CA TRP A 42 10.74 2.94 1.22
C TRP A 42 11.27 4.36 1.06
N ASP A 43 12.55 4.61 1.32
CA ASP A 43 13.18 5.91 1.10
C ASP A 43 13.01 6.42 -0.35
N LYS A 44 13.02 5.51 -1.34
CA LYS A 44 12.78 5.87 -2.74
C LYS A 44 11.33 6.24 -3.01
N PHE A 45 10.38 5.55 -2.37
CA PHE A 45 8.96 5.89 -2.46
C PHE A 45 8.69 7.24 -1.80
N PHE A 46 9.18 7.46 -0.58
CA PHE A 46 8.97 8.70 0.16
C PHE A 46 9.67 9.91 -0.48
N ALA A 47 10.63 9.70 -1.38
CA ALA A 47 11.21 10.78 -2.18
C ALA A 47 10.28 11.30 -3.29
N ILE A 48 9.24 10.55 -3.68
CA ILE A 48 8.37 10.89 -4.82
C ILE A 48 6.88 10.92 -4.46
N CYS A 49 6.46 10.38 -3.32
CA CYS A 49 5.07 10.36 -2.88
C CYS A 49 4.92 10.34 -1.36
N ASP A 50 3.77 10.82 -0.89
CA ASP A 50 3.33 10.66 0.50
C ASP A 50 2.53 9.37 0.67
N CYS A 51 2.70 8.68 1.81
CA CYS A 51 1.84 7.55 2.18
C CYS A 51 0.72 8.02 3.11
N LEU A 52 -0.52 7.93 2.62
CA LEU A 52 -1.71 8.39 3.33
C LEU A 52 -2.45 7.20 3.97
N PRO A 53 -3.08 7.39 5.15
CA PRO A 53 -3.95 6.36 5.72
C PRO A 53 -5.16 6.08 4.82
N LEU A 54 -5.53 4.81 4.63
CA LEU A 54 -6.65 4.42 3.76
C LEU A 54 -7.97 5.18 4.07
N ASN A 55 -8.22 5.48 5.34
CA ASN A 55 -9.43 6.17 5.79
C ASN A 55 -9.48 7.66 5.44
N THR A 56 -8.42 8.23 4.85
CA THR A 56 -8.45 9.59 4.28
C THR A 56 -9.08 9.64 2.90
N LEU A 57 -9.22 8.50 2.22
CA LEU A 57 -9.91 8.42 0.93
C LEU A 57 -11.42 8.45 1.14
N ASP A 58 -12.15 9.26 0.36
CA ASP A 58 -13.58 9.46 0.57
C ASP A 58 -14.41 8.21 0.22
N GLU A 59 -14.03 7.48 -0.84
CA GLU A 59 -14.68 6.24 -1.26
C GLU A 59 -14.58 5.14 -0.19
N ALA A 60 -13.53 5.17 0.65
CA ALA A 60 -13.34 4.16 1.70
C ALA A 60 -14.42 4.23 2.80
N LYS A 61 -15.21 5.30 2.83
CA LYS A 61 -16.36 5.49 3.74
C LYS A 61 -17.67 4.98 3.12
N GLU A 62 -17.69 4.71 1.83
CA GLU A 62 -18.88 4.29 1.09
C GLU A 62 -19.05 2.76 1.17
N MET A 63 -20.30 2.30 1.20
CA MET A 63 -20.61 0.86 1.21
C MET A 63 -20.12 0.14 -0.07
N PHE A 64 -20.06 0.88 -1.18
CA PHE A 64 -19.59 0.39 -2.48
C PHE A 64 -18.52 1.33 -3.02
N ALA A 65 -17.31 1.21 -2.47
CA ALA A 65 -16.18 2.06 -2.83
C ALA A 65 -15.79 1.89 -4.32
N GLY A 66 -15.84 2.97 -5.09
CA GLY A 66 -15.60 2.98 -6.53
C GLY A 66 -14.13 3.11 -6.93
N PHE A 67 -13.28 2.17 -6.50
CA PHE A 67 -11.87 2.12 -6.94
C PHE A 67 -11.73 1.47 -8.32
N GLU A 68 -10.79 1.96 -9.13
CA GLU A 68 -10.51 1.42 -10.47
C GLU A 68 -9.28 0.52 -10.46
N PRO A 69 -9.29 -0.67 -11.07
CA PRO A 69 -8.09 -1.51 -11.17
C PRO A 69 -7.04 -0.85 -12.05
N ILE A 70 -5.78 -0.95 -11.65
CA ILE A 70 -4.63 -0.62 -12.50
C ILE A 70 -4.11 -1.93 -13.06
N ALA A 71 -4.18 -2.08 -14.38
CA ALA A 71 -3.53 -3.18 -15.08
C ALA A 71 -2.02 -2.91 -15.21
N ASP A 72 -1.22 -3.97 -15.17
CA ASP A 72 0.21 -3.95 -15.51
C ASP A 72 0.45 -3.59 -16.99
#